data_AF-C8XFJ8-F1
#
_entry.id   AF-C8XFJ8-F1
#
_cell.length_a   1.000
_cell.length_b   1.000
_cell.length_c   1.000
_cell.angle_alpha   90.00
_cell.angle_beta   90.00
_cell.angle_gamma   90.00
#
_symmetry.space_group_name_H-M   'P 1'
#
loop_
_entity.id
_entity.type
_entity.pdbx_description
1 polymer ?
#
loop_
_entity_poly.entity_id
_entity_poly.type
_entity_poly.pdbx_seq_one_letter_code
_entity_poly.pdbx_strand_id
1 'polypeptide(L)'
;MPVRYLSDPELARLSSWPDEIDVADVVTYFTLSSDDLSWVAGFNRVENRLGVMVQLCALPWLGWVPDDLSACPVAALDRLAAALAVAPDQAAGLLVAYGGWRGETRRTHRAQVLARLGWRWCAAGERKQLERNRFRGHRLSGEFVNVPIA
;
A
#
# COMPACT_ATOMS: atom_id res chain seq x y z
N MET A 1 -11.47 -11.20 27.52
CA MET A 1 -11.58 -9.84 26.96
C MET A 1 -12.61 -9.88 25.83
N PRO A 2 -13.72 -9.12 25.90
CA PRO A 2 -14.69 -9.08 24.81
C PRO A 2 -14.06 -8.40 23.58
N VAL A 3 -14.19 -9.02 22.42
CA VAL A 3 -13.74 -8.45 21.14
C VAL A 3 -14.75 -7.38 20.73
N ARG A 4 -14.37 -6.11 20.77
CA ARG A 4 -15.17 -5.01 20.22
C ARG A 4 -14.92 -4.96 18.71
N TYR A 5 -15.97 -5.13 17.91
CA TYR A 5 -15.90 -4.87 16.48
C TYR A 5 -15.90 -3.35 16.23
N LEU A 6 -15.03 -2.91 15.33
CA LEU A 6 -15.00 -1.51 14.88
C LEU A 6 -16.22 -1.26 14.00
N SER A 7 -16.85 -0.10 14.15
CA SER A 7 -17.86 0.37 13.21
C SER A 7 -17.22 0.72 11.87
N ASP A 8 -17.96 0.62 10.76
CA ASP A 8 -17.50 0.99 9.42
C ASP A 8 -16.77 2.36 9.36
N PRO A 9 -17.25 3.45 10.00
CA PRO A 9 -16.53 4.72 10.00
C PRO A 9 -15.24 4.69 10.84
N GLU A 10 -15.19 3.91 11.93
CA GLU A 10 -13.94 3.73 12.69
C GLU A 10 -12.92 2.93 11.89
N LEU A 11 -13.38 1.91 11.17
CA LEU A 11 -12.54 1.11 10.28
C LEU A 11 -11.99 1.99 9.14
N ALA A 12 -12.84 2.82 8.53
CA ALA A 12 -12.46 3.73 7.44
C ALA A 12 -11.39 4.76 7.87
N ARG A 13 -11.47 5.29 9.10
CA ARG A 13 -10.42 6.19 9.64
C ARG A 13 -9.10 5.47 9.88
N LEU A 14 -9.14 4.18 10.23
CA LEU A 14 -7.92 3.40 10.46
C LEU A 14 -7.31 2.87 9.16
N SER A 15 -8.09 2.82 8.07
CA SER A 15 -7.62 2.37 6.75
C SER A 15 -7.39 3.51 5.75
N SER A 16 -7.53 4.78 6.17
CA SER A 16 -7.28 5.96 5.34
C SER A 16 -5.81 6.39 5.34
N TRP A 17 -5.49 7.32 4.45
CA TRP A 17 -4.19 7.99 4.44
C TRP A 17 -4.02 8.85 5.70
N PRO A 18 -2.79 8.98 6.23
CA PRO A 18 -2.46 10.02 7.19
C PRO A 18 -2.69 11.42 6.57
N ASP A 19 -3.14 12.37 7.39
CA ASP A 19 -3.40 13.76 6.95
C ASP A 19 -2.11 14.47 6.49
N GLU A 20 -0.97 14.10 7.07
CA GLU A 20 0.35 14.63 6.74
C GLU A 20 1.37 13.50 6.55
N ILE A 21 2.31 13.70 5.63
CA ILE A 21 3.47 12.83 5.41
C ILE A 21 4.75 13.66 5.53
N ASP A 22 5.72 13.18 6.31
CA ASP A 22 7.03 13.81 6.42
C ASP A 22 7.82 13.65 5.10
N VAL A 23 8.63 14.64 4.75
CA VAL A 23 9.54 14.59 3.60
C VAL A 23 10.48 13.38 3.68
N ALA A 24 10.95 13.02 4.87
CA ALA A 24 11.79 11.85 5.09
C ALA A 24 11.06 10.55 4.73
N ASP A 25 9.78 10.44 5.06
CA ASP A 25 8.94 9.29 4.70
C ASP A 25 8.66 9.26 3.19
N VAL A 26 8.41 10.41 2.57
CA VAL A 26 8.28 10.51 1.10
C VAL A 26 9.53 9.97 0.41
N VAL A 27 10.73 10.39 0.85
CA VAL A 27 12.00 9.93 0.25
C VAL A 27 12.22 8.44 0.51
N THR A 28 11.90 7.96 1.71
CA THR A 28 12.17 6.58 2.12
C THR A 28 11.23 5.58 1.44
N TYR A 29 9.92 5.86 1.43
CA TYR A 29 8.91 4.89 1.01
C TYR A 29 8.36 5.13 -0.40
N PHE A 30 8.39 6.36 -0.91
CA PHE A 30 7.87 6.72 -2.24
C PHE A 30 8.98 6.85 -3.29
N THR A 31 10.06 6.11 -3.11
CA THR A 31 11.15 5.97 -4.08
C THR A 31 11.21 4.51 -4.53
N LEU A 32 10.89 4.26 -5.79
CA LEU A 32 10.94 2.92 -6.37
C LEU A 32 12.32 2.62 -6.94
N SER A 33 12.77 1.38 -6.77
CA SER A 33 13.99 0.90 -7.39
C SER A 33 13.84 0.79 -8.91
N SER A 34 14.96 0.69 -9.63
CA SER A 34 14.92 0.46 -11.08
C SER A 34 14.23 -0.86 -11.45
N ASP A 35 14.35 -1.89 -10.60
CA ASP A 35 13.66 -3.17 -10.78
C ASP A 35 12.14 -3.01 -10.62
N ASP A 36 11.70 -2.24 -9.60
CA ASP A 36 10.29 -1.93 -9.42
C ASP A 36 9.71 -1.13 -10.58
N LEU A 37 10.42 -0.13 -11.08
CA LEU A 37 10.00 0.65 -12.23
C LEU A 37 9.89 -0.22 -13.49
N SER A 38 10.85 -1.13 -13.71
CA SER A 38 10.81 -2.08 -14.82
C SER A 38 9.61 -3.03 -14.72
N TRP A 39 9.29 -3.49 -13.52
CA TRP A 39 8.11 -4.33 -13.30
C TRP A 39 6.80 -3.56 -13.50
N VAL A 40 6.72 -2.32 -12.99
CA VAL A 40 5.57 -1.43 -13.20
C VAL A 40 5.34 -1.14 -14.69
N ALA A 41 6.41 -1.08 -15.51
CA ALA A 41 6.28 -0.84 -16.94
C ALA A 41 5.39 -1.89 -17.66
N GLY A 42 5.28 -3.11 -17.11
CA GLY A 42 4.44 -4.19 -17.64
C GLY A 42 2.93 -3.99 -17.46
N PHE A 43 2.49 -3.01 -16.66
CA PHE A 43 1.08 -2.68 -16.52
C PHE A 43 0.60 -1.81 -17.68
N ASN A 44 -0.53 -2.21 -18.27
CA ASN A 44 -1.13 -1.49 -19.38
C ASN A 44 -1.73 -0.16 -18.90
N ARG A 45 -1.53 0.93 -19.65
CA ARG A 45 -2.02 2.29 -19.35
C ARG A 45 -1.35 2.98 -18.16
N VAL A 46 -1.34 4.30 -18.18
CA VAL A 46 -0.60 5.13 -17.21
C VAL A 46 -1.29 5.17 -15.84
N GLU A 47 -2.62 5.15 -15.80
CA GLU A 47 -3.41 5.11 -14.58
C GLU A 47 -3.16 3.82 -13.76
N ASN A 48 -3.01 2.69 -14.44
CA ASN A 48 -2.70 1.42 -13.79
C ASN A 48 -1.29 1.42 -13.22
N ARG A 49 -0.31 1.96 -13.96
CA ARG A 49 1.07 2.09 -13.48
C ARG A 49 1.13 2.96 -12.23
N LEU A 50 0.50 4.12 -12.25
CA LEU A 50 0.45 5.02 -11.09
C LEU A 50 -0.26 4.35 -9.90
N GLY A 51 -1.41 3.72 -10.12
CA GLY A 51 -2.16 3.01 -9.08
C GLY A 51 -1.39 1.83 -8.47
N VAL A 52 -0.55 1.14 -9.25
CA VAL A 52 0.33 0.07 -8.76
C VAL A 52 1.50 0.64 -7.96
N MET A 53 2.13 1.71 -8.43
CA MET A 53 3.22 2.38 -7.72
C MET A 53 2.78 2.87 -6.34
N VAL A 54 1.59 3.49 -6.25
CA VAL A 54 1.02 3.92 -4.97
C VAL A 54 0.84 2.74 -4.02
N GLN A 55 0.36 1.59 -4.50
CA GLN A 55 0.20 0.39 -3.67
C GLN A 55 1.55 -0.20 -3.21
N LEU A 56 2.55 -0.23 -4.10
CA LEU A 56 3.91 -0.69 -3.77
C LEU A 56 4.54 0.15 -2.66
N CYS A 57 4.28 1.46 -2.65
CA CYS A 57 4.85 2.39 -1.66
C CYS A 57 4.02 2.44 -0.37
N ALA A 58 2.69 2.37 -0.48
CA ALA A 58 1.79 2.42 0.67
C ALA A 58 1.98 1.21 1.60
N LEU A 59 2.21 0.02 1.04
CA LEU A 59 2.26 -1.20 1.84
C LEU A 59 3.46 -1.25 2.81
N PRO A 60 4.70 -0.93 2.42
CA PRO A 60 5.82 -0.82 3.36
C PRO A 60 5.69 0.35 4.35
N TRP A 61 5.06 1.46 3.95
CA TRP A 61 4.90 2.64 4.80
C TRP A 61 3.82 2.46 5.86
N LEU A 62 2.61 2.08 5.45
CA LEU A 62 1.45 1.98 6.33
C LEU A 62 1.31 0.58 6.92
N GLY A 63 1.70 -0.46 6.18
CA GLY A 63 1.42 -1.85 6.52
C GLY A 63 0.10 -2.37 5.95
N TRP A 64 -0.63 -1.55 5.19
CA TRP A 64 -1.83 -1.90 4.43
C TRP A 64 -1.93 -1.00 3.19
N VAL A 65 -2.89 -1.29 2.31
CA VAL A 65 -3.22 -0.45 1.15
C VAL A 65 -4.56 0.24 1.42
N PRO A 66 -4.64 1.58 1.44
CA PRO A 66 -5.90 2.31 1.60
C PRO A 66 -6.91 1.99 0.49
N ASP A 67 -8.20 2.02 0.82
CA ASP A 67 -9.29 1.71 -0.13
C ASP A 67 -9.53 2.85 -1.15
N ASP A 68 -9.25 4.08 -0.77
CA ASP A 68 -9.23 5.23 -1.67
C ASP A 68 -7.78 5.65 -1.93
N LEU A 69 -7.26 5.35 -3.13
CA LEU A 69 -5.92 5.81 -3.50
C LEU A 69 -5.92 7.28 -3.92
N SER A 70 -7.06 7.84 -4.33
CA SER A 70 -7.12 9.25 -4.77
C SER A 70 -6.86 10.24 -3.64
N ALA A 71 -7.06 9.80 -2.39
CA ALA A 71 -6.69 10.52 -1.18
C ALA A 71 -5.18 10.41 -0.80
N CYS A 72 -4.33 9.91 -1.71
CA CYS A 72 -2.88 9.85 -1.48
C CYS A 72 -2.30 11.25 -1.23
N PRO A 73 -1.42 11.44 -0.23
CA PRO A 73 -0.79 12.72 0.04
C PRO A 73 -0.09 13.29 -1.20
N VAL A 74 -0.30 14.58 -1.47
CA VAL A 74 0.18 15.25 -2.70
C VAL A 74 1.69 15.09 -2.88
N ALA A 75 2.49 15.27 -1.83
CA ALA A 75 3.95 15.14 -1.90
C ALA A 75 4.41 13.74 -2.34
N ALA A 76 3.70 12.70 -1.90
CA ALA A 76 3.96 11.31 -2.31
C ALA A 76 3.51 11.08 -3.75
N LEU A 77 2.33 11.57 -4.11
CA LEU A 77 1.77 11.45 -5.46
C LEU A 77 2.64 12.15 -6.51
N ASP A 78 3.10 13.38 -6.24
CA ASP A 78 3.95 14.15 -7.14
C ASP A 78 5.27 13.44 -7.44
N ARG A 79 5.87 12.82 -6.42
CA ARG A 79 7.11 12.05 -6.58
C ARG A 79 6.92 10.84 -7.50
N LEU A 80 5.81 10.11 -7.36
CA LEU A 80 5.49 8.97 -8.22
C LEU A 80 5.10 9.41 -9.64
N ALA A 81 4.35 10.52 -9.76
CA ALA A 81 4.00 11.11 -11.05
C ALA A 81 5.26 11.52 -11.84
N ALA A 82 6.22 12.16 -11.16
CA ALA A 82 7.50 12.52 -11.75
C ALA A 82 8.27 11.30 -12.28
N ALA A 83 8.27 10.19 -11.54
CA ALA A 83 8.89 8.93 -11.98
C ALA A 83 8.23 8.31 -13.23
N LEU A 84 6.97 8.65 -13.51
CA LEU A 84 6.23 8.26 -14.73
C LEU A 84 6.24 9.33 -15.83
N ALA A 85 6.92 10.46 -15.63
CA ALA A 85 6.83 11.64 -16.49
C ALA A 85 5.38 12.14 -16.70
N VAL A 86 4.55 12.04 -15.66
CA VAL A 86 3.18 12.55 -15.61
C VAL A 86 3.19 13.93 -14.94
N ALA A 87 2.41 14.86 -15.48
CA ALA A 87 2.28 16.19 -14.89
C ALA A 87 1.49 16.13 -13.55
N PRO A 88 1.89 16.90 -12.51
CA PRO A 88 1.26 16.85 -11.19
C PRO A 88 -0.26 17.06 -11.21
N ASP A 89 -0.74 17.97 -12.06
CA ASP A 89 -2.17 18.28 -12.22
C ASP A 89 -2.99 17.12 -12.82
N GLN A 90 -2.35 16.16 -13.50
CA GLN A 90 -2.98 14.98 -14.06
C GLN A 90 -3.00 13.79 -13.11
N ALA A 91 -2.06 13.72 -12.17
CA ALA A 91 -1.82 12.55 -11.34
C ALA A 91 -3.04 12.14 -10.50
N ALA A 92 -3.73 13.10 -9.90
CA ALA A 92 -4.95 12.84 -9.13
C ALA A 92 -6.08 12.28 -10.02
N GLY A 93 -6.26 12.84 -11.22
CA GLY A 93 -7.25 12.35 -12.19
C GLY A 93 -6.97 10.92 -12.66
N LEU A 94 -5.69 10.55 -12.81
CA LEU A 94 -5.29 9.18 -13.14
C LEU A 94 -5.63 8.20 -12.01
N LEU A 95 -5.46 8.58 -10.74
CA LEU A 95 -5.86 7.72 -9.62
C LEU A 95 -7.39 7.55 -9.53
N VAL A 96 -8.15 8.58 -9.89
CA VAL A 96 -9.61 8.45 -10.03
C VAL A 96 -9.96 7.49 -11.17
N ALA A 97 -9.30 7.62 -12.34
CA ALA A 97 -9.51 6.74 -13.50
C ALA A 97 -9.10 5.28 -13.24
N TYR A 98 -8.07 5.07 -12.41
CA TYR A 98 -7.63 3.75 -11.99
C TYR A 98 -8.72 2.96 -11.25
N GLY A 99 -9.54 3.67 -10.46
CA GLY A 99 -10.76 3.14 -9.86
C GLY A 99 -10.65 2.64 -8.42
N GLY A 100 -11.83 2.36 -7.86
CA GLY A 100 -12.01 2.01 -6.45
C GLY A 100 -11.64 0.57 -6.09
N TRP A 101 -11.50 0.32 -4.79
CA TRP A 101 -11.09 -0.95 -4.17
C TRP A 101 -11.86 -2.19 -4.67
N ARG A 102 -13.15 -2.05 -4.99
CA ARG A 102 -14.00 -3.17 -5.47
C ARG A 102 -13.76 -3.56 -6.93
N GLY A 103 -13.02 -2.75 -7.70
CA GLY A 103 -12.73 -3.02 -9.11
C GLY A 103 -11.90 -4.29 -9.30
N GLU A 104 -12.23 -5.10 -10.31
CA GLU A 104 -11.51 -6.34 -10.64
C GLU A 104 -10.04 -6.08 -10.98
N THR A 105 -9.76 -5.05 -11.78
CA THR A 105 -8.41 -4.60 -12.12
C THR A 105 -7.59 -4.32 -10.85
N ARG A 106 -8.15 -3.55 -9.93
CA ARG A 106 -7.46 -3.17 -8.69
C ARG A 106 -7.23 -4.35 -7.76
N ARG A 107 -8.20 -5.27 -7.63
CA ARG A 107 -8.01 -6.52 -6.86
C ARG A 107 -6.88 -7.37 -7.45
N THR A 108 -6.83 -7.47 -8.78
CA THR A 108 -5.78 -8.21 -9.49
C THR A 108 -4.41 -7.59 -9.26
N HIS A 109 -4.29 -6.28 -9.45
CA HIS A 109 -3.03 -5.55 -9.22
C HIS A 109 -2.57 -5.62 -7.76
N ARG A 110 -3.49 -5.52 -6.79
CA ARG A 110 -3.15 -5.68 -5.37
C ARG A 110 -2.55 -7.06 -5.09
N ALA A 111 -3.12 -8.12 -5.66
CA ALA A 111 -2.58 -9.47 -5.51
C ALA A 111 -1.15 -9.58 -6.09
N GLN A 112 -0.91 -8.95 -7.24
CA GLN A 112 0.43 -8.88 -7.86
C GLN A 112 1.43 -8.08 -7.01
N VAL A 113 1.01 -6.96 -6.43
CA VAL A 113 1.83 -6.15 -5.50
C VAL A 113 2.20 -6.95 -4.26
N LEU A 114 1.23 -7.62 -3.62
CA LEU A 114 1.48 -8.45 -2.44
C LEU A 114 2.49 -9.56 -2.75
N ALA A 115 2.30 -10.27 -3.87
CA ALA A 115 3.22 -11.30 -4.30
C ALA A 115 4.64 -10.76 -4.56
N ARG A 116 4.75 -9.60 -5.23
CA ARG A 116 6.04 -8.95 -5.51
C ARG A 116 6.80 -8.58 -4.24
N LEU A 117 6.10 -8.05 -3.24
CA LEU A 117 6.71 -7.66 -1.98
C LEU A 117 6.95 -8.87 -1.03
N GLY A 118 6.58 -10.09 -1.43
CA GLY A 118 6.70 -11.28 -0.58
C GLY A 118 5.64 -11.36 0.53
N TRP A 119 4.57 -10.58 0.45
CA TRP A 119 3.50 -10.55 1.44
C TRP A 119 2.59 -11.76 1.25
N ARG A 120 2.42 -12.54 2.31
CA ARG A 120 1.55 -13.71 2.35
C ARG A 120 0.59 -13.65 3.52
N TRP A 121 -0.59 -14.23 3.35
CA TRP A 121 -1.52 -14.40 4.46
C TRP A 121 -0.88 -15.25 5.56
N CYS A 122 -0.99 -14.80 6.81
CA CYS A 122 -0.64 -15.61 7.97
C CYS A 122 -1.61 -16.79 8.05
N ALA A 123 -1.10 -18.02 7.93
CA ALA A 123 -1.94 -19.20 8.12
C ALA A 123 -2.36 -19.31 9.60
N ALA A 124 -3.49 -19.98 9.87
CA ALA A 124 -4.06 -20.09 11.21
C ALA A 124 -3.07 -20.67 12.27
N GLY A 125 -2.13 -21.52 11.86
CA GLY A 125 -1.08 -22.06 12.72
C GLY A 125 0.05 -21.07 13.06
N GLU A 126 0.34 -20.13 12.17
CA GLU A 126 1.45 -19.17 12.31
C GLU A 126 1.09 -18.00 13.24
N ARG A 127 -0.21 -17.71 13.38
CA ARG A 127 -0.75 -16.69 14.29
C ARG A 127 -0.32 -16.94 15.74
N LYS A 128 -0.34 -18.21 16.19
CA LYS A 128 0.14 -18.61 17.53
C LYS A 128 1.64 -18.38 17.72
N GLN A 129 2.43 -18.49 16.64
CA GLN A 129 3.88 -18.29 16.68
C GLN A 129 4.25 -16.81 16.72
N LEU A 130 3.49 -15.97 16.01
CA LEU A 130 3.59 -14.51 16.07
C LEU A 130 3.15 -13.95 17.43
N GLU A 131 2.05 -14.45 17.99
CA GLU A 131 1.57 -14.06 19.33
C GLU A 131 2.60 -14.40 20.43
N ARG A 132 3.29 -15.53 20.29
CA ARG A 132 4.37 -15.93 21.20
C ARG A 132 5.62 -15.05 21.07
N ASN A 133 5.95 -14.60 19.87
CA ASN A 133 7.07 -13.69 19.62
C ASN A 133 6.77 -12.22 19.98
N ARG A 134 5.48 -11.85 20.05
CA ARG A 134 4.99 -10.51 20.44
C ARG A 134 5.45 -10.04 21.83
N PHE A 135 5.81 -10.98 22.72
CA PHE A 135 6.33 -10.68 24.06
C PHE A 135 7.84 -10.36 24.09
N ARG A 136 8.57 -10.47 22.98
CA ARG A 136 10.03 -10.29 22.95
C ARG A 136 10.56 -9.02 22.26
N GLY A 137 9.69 -8.11 21.83
CA GLY A 137 10.10 -6.78 21.38
C GLY A 137 9.47 -6.39 20.05
N HIS A 138 9.01 -5.14 20.02
CA HIS A 138 8.38 -4.42 18.91
C HIS A 138 6.94 -4.81 18.54
N ARG A 139 6.06 -3.84 18.84
CA ARG A 139 4.62 -3.82 18.60
C ARG A 139 4.38 -3.50 17.12
N LEU A 140 3.92 -4.47 16.35
CA LEU A 140 3.24 -4.24 15.07
C LEU A 140 1.77 -4.63 15.23
N SER A 141 0.87 -3.65 15.10
CA SER A 141 -0.58 -3.85 15.09
C SER A 141 -1.07 -3.72 13.64
N GLY A 142 -1.55 -4.82 13.07
CA GLY A 142 -2.12 -4.86 11.71
C GLY A 142 -1.88 -6.23 11.09
N GLU A 143 -2.91 -6.84 10.50
CA GLU A 143 -2.96 -8.26 10.07
C GLU A 143 -2.10 -8.63 8.85
N PHE A 144 -0.93 -8.03 8.70
CA PHE A 144 0.02 -8.40 7.66
C PHE A 144 1.42 -8.45 8.24
N VAL A 145 2.06 -9.60 8.11
CA VAL A 145 3.45 -9.80 8.54
C VAL A 145 4.30 -9.96 7.29
N ASN A 146 5.27 -9.06 7.14
CA ASN A 146 6.36 -9.23 6.19
C ASN A 146 7.23 -10.40 6.68
N VAL A 147 7.16 -11.54 6.00
CA VAL A 147 8.01 -12.70 6.30
C VAL A 147 9.14 -12.70 5.27
N PRO A 148 10.41 -12.53 5.68
CA PRO A 148 11.53 -12.59 4.74
C PRO A 148 11.58 -13.98 4.10
N ILE A 149 11.75 -14.00 2.78
CA ILE A 149 12.01 -15.24 2.02
C ILE A 149 13.44 -15.67 2.36
N ALA A 150 13.59 -16.90 2.87
CA ALA A 150 14.87 -17.54 3.14
C ALA A 150 15.57 -17.96 1.84
#